data_AF-A0A8J3YV15-F1
#
_entry.id   AF-A0A8J3YV15-F1
#
_cell.length_a   1.000
_cell.length_b   1.000
_cell.length_c   1.000
_cell.angle_alpha   90.00
_cell.angle_beta   90.00
_cell.angle_gamma   90.00
#
_symmetry.space_group_name_H-M   'P 1'
#
loop_
_entity.id
_entity.type
_entity.pdbx_description
1 polymer ?
#
loop_
_entity_poly.entity_id
_entity_poly.type
_entity_poly.pdbx_seq_one_letter_code
_entity_poly.pdbx_strand_id
1 'polypeptide(L)'
;MSRDHIIDVAEPAVTGSAVRPRGGGGLTYGSYLRLADLLALQVPESDPVAHDELLFITIHQVYELWFKVMLSELVDARDRMLAGETYVPRVRLQRCHVIERTLVQQVDVIDTMAPQDFAEFRGDLGAASGFQSSQFREIEFISGLKDPDYTRRFRGIPQEEARLRRRLAEPTLWDGFVSLLDKAGFEVCTAEERFSAYKLISADRERYSALWDLAEALLEHDQAWALWRGRHVLMVERQIGTKPGTGGSSGTSYLRSRADLQFYPELWQLRTRI
;
A
#
# COMPACT_ATOMS: atom_id res chain seq x y z
N MET A 1 16.22 -51.35 13.02
CA MET A 1 15.76 -50.21 13.83
C MET A 1 16.74 -49.07 13.64
N SER A 2 16.41 -48.12 12.76
CA SER A 2 17.00 -46.78 12.77
C SER A 2 16.00 -45.89 12.03
N ARG A 3 15.45 -44.90 12.73
CA ARG A 3 14.48 -43.92 12.22
C ARG A 3 15.08 -42.53 12.43
N ASP A 4 15.29 -41.86 11.31
CA ASP A 4 15.03 -40.44 11.01
C ASP A 4 15.20 -39.42 12.14
N HIS A 5 16.23 -38.58 11.99
CA HIS A 5 16.31 -37.27 12.61
C HIS A 5 15.57 -36.24 11.74
N ILE A 6 14.37 -35.87 12.17
CA ILE A 6 13.70 -34.62 11.79
C ILE A 6 14.21 -33.55 12.76
N ILE A 7 14.86 -32.51 12.23
CA ILE A 7 15.18 -31.30 12.99
C ILE A 7 13.93 -30.42 12.95
N ASP A 8 13.22 -30.44 14.07
CA ASP A 8 12.08 -29.56 14.36
C ASP A 8 12.64 -28.20 14.82
N VAL A 9 12.51 -27.17 13.98
CA VAL A 9 12.91 -25.80 14.33
C VAL A 9 11.73 -25.15 15.04
N ALA A 10 11.72 -25.27 16.37
CA ALA A 10 10.74 -24.64 17.24
C ALA A 10 10.76 -23.11 17.09
N GLU A 11 9.59 -22.50 16.87
CA GLU A 11 9.35 -21.07 17.02
C GLU A 11 9.62 -20.62 18.47
N PRO A 12 10.16 -19.41 18.70
CA PRO A 12 10.29 -18.91 20.05
C PRO A 12 8.90 -18.53 20.60
N ALA A 13 8.55 -19.16 21.72
CA ALA A 13 7.35 -18.88 22.48
C ALA A 13 7.25 -17.39 22.85
N VAL A 14 6.18 -16.74 22.38
CA VAL A 14 5.76 -15.40 22.83
C VAL A 14 5.28 -15.52 24.27
N THR A 15 6.20 -15.38 25.21
CA THR A 15 5.88 -15.23 26.63
C THR A 15 5.57 -13.78 26.92
N GLY A 16 4.27 -13.45 26.93
CA GLY A 16 3.82 -12.10 27.24
C GLY A 16 2.32 -11.90 27.08
N SER A 17 1.50 -12.83 27.58
CA SER A 17 0.07 -12.56 27.77
C SER A 17 -0.09 -11.56 28.92
N ALA A 18 -0.03 -10.27 28.59
CA ALA A 18 -0.48 -9.22 29.50
C ALA A 18 -2.02 -9.25 29.52
N VAL A 19 -2.59 -10.16 30.31
CA VAL A 19 -3.98 -10.05 30.76
C VAL A 19 -4.08 -8.72 31.51
N ARG A 20 -4.65 -7.69 30.86
CA ARG A 20 -4.91 -6.41 31.53
C ARG A 20 -5.89 -6.64 32.68
N PRO A 21 -5.64 -6.06 33.86
CA PRO A 21 -6.61 -6.13 34.95
C PRO A 21 -7.88 -5.41 34.48
N ARG A 22 -9.04 -6.08 34.57
CA ARG A 22 -10.34 -5.43 34.48
C ARG A 22 -10.56 -4.60 35.74
N GLY A 23 -9.83 -3.49 35.87
CA GLY A 23 -10.12 -2.44 36.84
C GLY A 23 -11.39 -1.71 36.40
N GLY A 24 -12.33 -1.50 37.32
CA GLY A 24 -13.70 -1.03 37.08
C GLY A 24 -13.89 0.40 36.56
N GLY A 25 -12.95 0.94 35.78
CA GLY A 25 -13.18 2.13 34.95
C GLY A 25 -13.56 1.68 33.54
N GLY A 26 -14.75 2.02 33.07
CA GLY A 26 -15.20 1.66 31.72
C GLY A 26 -14.23 2.12 30.63
N LEU A 27 -14.20 1.41 29.49
CA LEU A 27 -13.49 1.82 28.29
C LEU A 27 -13.90 3.26 27.90
N THR A 28 -12.96 4.20 27.99
CA THR A 28 -13.14 5.57 27.50
C THR A 28 -12.62 5.70 26.07
N TYR A 29 -13.12 6.67 25.31
CA TYR A 29 -12.63 6.99 23.96
C TYR A 29 -11.11 7.13 23.91
N GLY A 30 -10.52 7.88 24.84
CA GLY A 30 -9.08 8.09 24.93
C GLY A 30 -8.30 6.81 25.20
N SER A 31 -8.80 5.93 26.08
CA SER A 31 -8.15 4.66 26.39
C SER A 31 -8.27 3.63 25.26
N TYR A 32 -9.39 3.63 24.52
CA TYR A 32 -9.64 2.72 23.41
C TYR A 32 -8.75 3.06 22.20
N LEU A 33 -8.67 4.34 21.83
CA LEU A 33 -7.85 4.79 20.70
C LEU A 33 -6.38 5.05 21.06
N ARG A 34 -6.02 4.90 22.34
CA ARG A 34 -4.68 5.22 22.86
C ARG A 34 -4.22 6.65 22.51
N LEU A 35 -5.11 7.63 22.68
CA LEU A 35 -4.86 9.00 22.23
C LEU A 35 -3.63 9.64 22.89
N ALA A 36 -3.37 9.34 24.16
CA ALA A 36 -2.18 9.86 24.84
C ALA A 36 -0.87 9.39 24.15
N ASP A 37 -0.83 8.14 23.70
CA ASP A 37 0.32 7.61 22.98
C ASP A 37 0.37 8.17 21.55
N LEU A 38 -0.76 8.19 20.84
CA LEU A 38 -0.85 8.64 19.45
C LEU A 38 -0.49 10.13 19.28
N LEU A 39 -1.01 10.98 20.17
CA LEU A 39 -0.81 12.44 20.13
C LEU A 39 0.54 12.90 20.74
N ALA A 40 1.37 11.95 21.18
CA ALA A 40 2.73 12.21 21.64
C ALA A 40 3.79 11.91 20.56
N LEU A 41 3.39 11.37 19.40
CA LEU A 41 4.30 10.96 18.33
C LEU A 41 4.75 12.11 17.41
N GLN A 42 4.19 13.31 17.57
CA GLN A 42 4.49 14.46 16.71
C GLN A 42 5.64 15.28 17.31
N VAL A 43 6.89 14.83 17.09
CA VAL A 43 8.11 15.46 17.63
C VAL A 43 8.89 16.13 16.50
N PRO A 44 8.94 17.47 16.45
CA PRO A 44 9.76 18.22 15.49
C PRO A 44 11.26 18.04 15.73
N GLU A 45 12.07 18.04 14.68
CA GLU A 45 13.54 17.99 14.73
C GLU A 45 14.18 19.38 14.59
N SER A 46 13.49 20.37 14.04
CA SER A 46 14.05 21.72 13.85
C SER A 46 14.23 22.50 15.16
N ASP A 47 15.28 23.32 15.21
CA ASP A 47 15.58 24.24 16.31
C ASP A 47 16.05 25.62 15.79
N PRO A 48 15.27 26.71 15.97
CA PRO A 48 13.96 26.76 16.62
C PRO A 48 12.91 25.99 15.82
N VAL A 49 11.91 25.45 16.53
CA VAL A 49 10.83 24.66 15.91
C VAL A 49 10.10 25.46 14.84
N ALA A 50 10.19 25.00 13.59
CA ALA A 50 9.45 25.55 12.46
C ALA A 50 7.96 25.25 12.60
N HIS A 51 7.12 26.23 12.28
CA HIS A 51 5.66 26.12 12.46
C HIS A 51 5.06 24.96 11.66
N ASP A 52 5.47 24.80 10.40
CA ASP A 52 4.89 23.83 9.47
C ASP A 52 5.46 22.41 9.61
N GLU A 53 6.46 22.18 10.47
CA GLU A 53 7.00 20.84 10.70
C GLU A 53 5.95 19.91 11.36
N LEU A 54 5.08 20.45 12.23
CA LEU A 54 3.97 19.68 12.80
C LEU A 54 3.01 19.19 11.72
N LEU A 55 2.68 20.04 10.73
CA LEU A 55 1.86 19.66 9.58
C LEU A 55 2.56 18.55 8.78
N PHE A 56 3.85 18.71 8.50
CA PHE A 56 4.65 17.73 7.77
C PHE A 56 4.67 16.36 8.46
N ILE A 57 4.87 16.30 9.77
CA ILE A 57 4.85 15.03 10.52
C ILE A 57 3.44 14.42 10.49
N THR A 58 2.43 15.23 10.81
CA THR A 58 1.05 14.75 10.98
C THR A 58 0.51 14.17 9.67
N ILE A 59 0.73 14.82 8.53
CA ILE A 59 0.22 14.32 7.25
C ILE A 59 0.83 12.96 6.88
N HIS A 60 2.13 12.76 7.11
CA HIS A 60 2.80 11.48 6.86
C HIS A 60 2.32 10.38 7.82
N GLN A 61 2.07 10.71 9.09
CA GLN A 61 1.49 9.75 10.04
C GLN A 61 0.07 9.34 9.64
N VAL A 62 -0.74 10.26 9.15
CA VAL A 62 -2.09 9.96 8.60
C VAL A 62 -1.99 9.04 7.38
N TYR A 63 -1.04 9.29 6.46
CA TYR A 63 -0.74 8.35 5.36
C TYR A 63 -0.44 6.94 5.87
N GLU A 64 0.48 6.80 6.83
CA GLU A 64 0.88 5.49 7.37
C GLU A 64 -0.27 4.77 8.10
N LEU A 65 -1.18 5.49 8.75
CA LEU A 65 -2.40 4.92 9.32
C LEU A 65 -3.35 4.40 8.24
N TRP A 66 -3.54 5.14 7.14
CA TRP A 66 -4.35 4.67 6.02
C TRP A 66 -3.71 3.50 5.29
N PHE A 67 -2.39 3.51 5.08
CA PHE A 67 -1.65 2.38 4.50
C PHE A 67 -1.83 1.11 5.32
N LYS A 68 -1.82 1.22 6.66
CA LYS A 68 -2.08 0.08 7.54
C LYS A 68 -3.47 -0.52 7.33
N VAL A 69 -4.50 0.33 7.21
CA VAL A 69 -5.87 -0.15 6.91
C VAL A 69 -5.92 -0.79 5.54
N MET A 70 -5.41 -0.12 4.51
CA MET A 70 -5.40 -0.65 3.14
C MET A 70 -4.67 -1.98 3.03
N LEU A 71 -3.52 -2.16 3.69
CA LEU A 71 -2.83 -3.44 3.71
C LEU A 71 -3.70 -4.55 4.30
N SER A 72 -4.44 -4.27 5.37
CA SER A 72 -5.39 -5.24 5.94
C SER A 72 -6.50 -5.60 4.94
N GLU A 73 -7.04 -4.61 4.24
CA GLU A 73 -8.14 -4.78 3.28
C GLU A 73 -7.68 -5.53 2.02
N LEU A 74 -6.53 -5.16 1.46
CA LEU A 74 -5.96 -5.77 0.26
C LEU A 74 -5.52 -7.23 0.52
N VAL A 75 -4.98 -7.52 1.70
CA VAL A 75 -4.65 -8.89 2.12
C VAL A 75 -5.90 -9.75 2.21
N ASP A 76 -6.95 -9.30 2.91
CA ASP A 76 -8.20 -10.04 3.00
C ASP A 76 -8.84 -10.19 1.61
N ALA A 77 -8.84 -9.14 0.78
CA ALA A 77 -9.36 -9.22 -0.59
C ALA A 77 -8.67 -10.32 -1.41
N ARG A 78 -7.33 -10.32 -1.41
CA ARG A 78 -6.53 -11.35 -2.07
C ARG A 78 -6.86 -12.74 -1.55
N ASP A 79 -6.81 -12.95 -0.24
CA ASP A 79 -6.96 -14.27 0.37
C ASP A 79 -8.37 -14.84 0.10
N ARG A 80 -9.39 -13.96 0.09
CA ARG A 80 -10.77 -14.30 -0.26
C ARG A 80 -10.92 -14.65 -1.74
N MET A 81 -10.27 -13.93 -2.65
CA MET A 81 -10.23 -14.30 -4.07
C MET A 81 -9.57 -15.68 -4.27
N LEU A 82 -8.43 -15.92 -3.60
CA LEU A 82 -7.75 -17.22 -3.60
C LEU A 82 -8.61 -18.33 -2.99
N ALA A 83 -9.55 -18.01 -2.10
CA ALA A 83 -10.54 -18.96 -1.57
C ALA A 83 -11.70 -19.23 -2.54
N GLY A 84 -11.88 -18.41 -3.59
CA GLY A 84 -12.98 -18.56 -4.56
C GLY A 84 -14.16 -17.63 -4.28
N GLU A 85 -14.04 -16.71 -3.34
CA GLU A 85 -15.08 -15.74 -3.00
C GLU A 85 -14.99 -14.52 -3.91
N THR A 86 -16.14 -13.99 -4.36
CA THR A 86 -16.19 -12.81 -5.24
C THR A 86 -16.81 -11.58 -4.58
N TYR A 87 -17.77 -11.77 -3.68
CA TYR A 87 -18.49 -10.68 -3.02
C TYR A 87 -17.62 -9.92 -2.00
N VAL A 88 -16.99 -10.64 -1.06
CA VAL A 88 -16.21 -10.02 0.02
C VAL A 88 -15.00 -9.23 -0.52
N PRO A 89 -14.18 -9.75 -1.46
CA PRO A 89 -13.08 -8.97 -2.04
C PRO A 89 -13.54 -7.65 -2.67
N ARG A 90 -14.69 -7.66 -3.36
CA ARG A 90 -15.25 -6.43 -3.95
C ARG A 90 -15.57 -5.40 -2.86
N VAL A 91 -16.15 -5.81 -1.74
CA VAL A 91 -16.44 -4.91 -0.60
C VAL A 91 -15.15 -4.32 -0.01
N ARG A 92 -14.07 -5.10 0.07
CA ARG A 92 -12.74 -4.63 0.51
C ARG A 92 -12.14 -3.62 -0.45
N LEU A 93 -12.13 -3.92 -1.75
CA LEU A 93 -11.64 -3.01 -2.78
C LEU A 93 -12.43 -1.70 -2.80
N GLN A 94 -13.77 -1.75 -2.67
CA GLN A 94 -14.58 -0.54 -2.56
C GLN A 94 -14.15 0.35 -1.38
N ARG A 95 -13.76 -0.24 -0.24
CA ARG A 95 -13.21 0.52 0.89
C ARG A 95 -11.84 1.10 0.55
N CYS A 96 -10.96 0.32 -0.09
CA CYS A 96 -9.67 0.83 -0.57
C CYS A 96 -9.84 2.03 -1.49
N HIS A 97 -10.77 2.00 -2.45
CA HIS A 97 -10.97 3.12 -3.38
C HIS A 97 -11.42 4.40 -2.66
N VAL A 98 -12.23 4.28 -1.60
CA VAL A 98 -12.59 5.44 -0.77
C VAL A 98 -11.35 6.00 -0.07
N ILE A 99 -10.52 5.13 0.52
CA ILE A 99 -9.28 5.54 1.19
C ILE A 99 -8.33 6.17 0.19
N GLU A 100 -8.15 5.60 -1.00
CA GLU A 100 -7.26 6.12 -2.04
C GLU A 100 -7.69 7.49 -2.54
N ARG A 101 -9.00 7.74 -2.69
CA ARG A 101 -9.50 9.10 -2.95
C ARG A 101 -9.13 10.07 -1.82
N THR A 102 -9.22 9.64 -0.56
CA THR A 102 -8.72 10.44 0.57
C THR A 102 -7.22 10.67 0.50
N LEU A 103 -6.41 9.66 0.11
CA LEU A 103 -4.98 9.81 -0.09
C LEU A 103 -4.64 10.85 -1.16
N VAL A 104 -5.41 10.88 -2.26
CA VAL A 104 -5.23 11.89 -3.31
C VAL A 104 -5.61 13.29 -2.79
N GLN A 105 -6.77 13.42 -2.13
CA GLN A 105 -7.27 14.70 -1.64
C GLN A 105 -6.40 15.30 -0.54
N GLN A 106 -5.83 14.49 0.36
CA GLN A 106 -5.03 15.01 1.48
C GLN A 106 -3.69 15.62 1.03
N VAL A 107 -3.27 15.44 -0.24
CA VAL A 107 -2.17 16.21 -0.84
C VAL A 107 -2.47 17.72 -0.77
N ASP A 108 -3.73 18.12 -0.87
CA ASP A 108 -4.11 19.53 -0.80
C ASP A 108 -3.78 20.16 0.58
N VAL A 109 -3.69 19.35 1.64
CA VAL A 109 -3.29 19.82 2.97
C VAL A 109 -1.81 20.18 2.99
N ILE A 110 -0.91 19.38 2.39
CA ILE A 110 0.51 19.72 2.35
C ILE A 110 0.82 20.82 1.32
N ASP A 111 -0.05 21.03 0.32
CA ASP A 111 0.04 22.14 -0.62
C ASP A 111 -0.23 23.52 0.06
N THR A 112 -0.75 23.55 1.29
CA THR A 112 -0.89 24.82 2.03
C THR A 112 0.42 25.36 2.59
N MET A 113 1.43 24.49 2.79
CA MET A 113 2.78 24.89 3.20
C MET A 113 3.50 25.57 2.03
N ALA A 114 4.14 26.72 2.24
CA ALA A 114 4.91 27.36 1.18
C ALA A 114 6.31 26.73 1.05
N PRO A 115 6.96 26.84 -0.13
CA PRO A 115 8.32 26.34 -0.31
C PRO A 115 9.35 26.96 0.64
N GLN A 116 9.11 28.21 1.08
CA GLN A 116 9.95 28.90 2.06
C GLN A 116 9.82 28.26 3.44
N ASP A 117 8.61 27.99 3.89
CA ASP A 117 8.33 27.36 5.19
C ASP A 117 8.92 25.94 5.24
N PHE A 118 8.79 25.18 4.13
CA PHE A 118 9.45 23.89 4.03
C PHE A 118 10.98 24.00 4.10
N ALA A 119 11.56 25.05 3.52
CA ALA A 119 13.01 25.24 3.53
C ALA A 119 13.58 25.52 4.93
N GLU A 120 12.75 25.99 5.87
CA GLU A 120 13.18 26.27 7.26
C GLU A 120 13.65 25.01 7.98
N PHE A 121 12.99 23.87 7.78
CA PHE A 121 13.29 22.62 8.50
C PHE A 121 13.77 21.48 7.59
N ARG A 122 13.74 21.64 6.25
CA ARG A 122 14.16 20.58 5.31
C ARG A 122 15.59 20.08 5.56
N GLY A 123 16.48 20.96 6.02
CA GLY A 123 17.87 20.60 6.33
C GLY A 123 18.00 19.59 7.46
N ASP A 124 17.08 19.65 8.43
CA ASP A 124 17.10 18.85 9.65
C ASP A 124 16.55 17.43 9.43
N LEU A 125 15.78 17.22 8.35
CA LEU A 125 15.27 15.90 7.96
C LEU A 125 16.38 14.88 7.59
N GLY A 126 17.62 15.36 7.36
CA GLY A 126 18.75 14.50 7.01
C GLY A 126 18.46 13.61 5.79
N ALA A 127 18.65 12.30 5.96
CA ALA A 127 18.37 11.29 4.92
C ALA A 127 16.93 10.75 4.94
N ALA A 128 16.08 11.23 5.87
CA ALA A 128 14.71 10.74 6.00
C ALA A 128 13.90 11.06 4.74
N SER A 129 13.19 10.05 4.23
CA SER A 129 12.42 10.20 3.01
C SER A 129 11.25 9.21 2.95
N GLY A 130 10.15 9.63 2.32
CA GLY A 130 9.03 8.73 1.99
C GLY A 130 9.44 7.51 1.14
N PHE A 131 10.63 7.52 0.53
CA PHE A 131 11.27 6.35 -0.07
C PHE A 131 11.47 5.17 0.89
N GLN A 132 11.49 5.45 2.19
CA GLN A 132 11.66 4.48 3.27
C GLN A 132 10.31 4.04 3.86
N SER A 133 9.17 4.40 3.26
CA SER A 133 7.88 3.83 3.70
C SER A 133 7.79 2.35 3.29
N SER A 134 7.97 1.48 4.28
CA SER A 134 7.83 0.02 4.10
C SER A 134 6.39 -0.37 3.77
N GLN A 135 5.38 0.28 4.38
CA GLN A 135 3.98 0.00 4.09
C GLN A 135 3.59 0.39 2.66
N PHE A 136 4.05 1.56 2.16
CA PHE A 136 3.79 1.95 0.78
C PHE A 136 4.40 0.95 -0.22
N ARG A 137 5.58 0.38 0.09
CA ARG A 137 6.18 -0.70 -0.72
C ARG A 137 5.43 -2.02 -0.60
N GLU A 138 4.94 -2.39 0.59
CA GLU A 138 4.07 -3.56 0.74
C GLU A 138 2.81 -3.45 -0.12
N ILE A 139 2.21 -2.26 -0.20
CA ILE A 139 1.03 -2.00 -1.03
C ILE A 139 1.35 -2.18 -2.52
N GLU A 140 2.49 -1.67 -2.99
CA GLU A 140 2.89 -1.91 -4.37
C GLU A 140 3.09 -3.40 -4.67
N PHE A 141 3.71 -4.13 -3.75
CA PHE A 141 3.99 -5.55 -3.93
C PHE A 141 2.72 -6.39 -3.94
N ILE A 142 1.78 -6.15 -3.02
CA ILE A 142 0.49 -6.88 -3.01
C ILE A 142 -0.36 -6.54 -4.24
N SER A 143 -0.24 -5.31 -4.75
CA SER A 143 -0.97 -4.87 -5.95
C SER A 143 -0.38 -5.42 -7.25
N GLY A 144 0.88 -5.87 -7.26
CA GLY A 144 1.49 -6.55 -8.41
C GLY A 144 2.86 -6.01 -8.85
N LEU A 145 3.28 -4.82 -8.37
CA LEU A 145 4.57 -4.22 -8.72
C LEU A 145 5.69 -4.72 -7.79
N LYS A 146 5.95 -6.03 -7.81
CA LYS A 146 7.05 -6.64 -7.06
C LYS A 146 8.40 -6.25 -7.64
N ASP A 147 9.28 -5.72 -6.79
CA ASP A 147 10.66 -5.40 -7.14
C ASP A 147 11.59 -5.76 -5.96
N PRO A 148 12.34 -6.88 -6.08
CA PRO A 148 13.24 -7.35 -5.03
C PRO A 148 14.32 -6.35 -4.62
N ASP A 149 14.72 -5.42 -5.51
CA ASP A 149 15.80 -4.47 -5.21
C ASP A 149 15.42 -3.49 -4.10
N TYR A 150 14.13 -3.24 -3.87
CA TYR A 150 13.69 -2.42 -2.74
C TYR A 150 14.06 -3.04 -1.39
N THR A 151 14.12 -4.36 -1.25
CA THR A 151 14.54 -4.98 0.03
C THR A 151 15.94 -4.57 0.45
N ARG A 152 16.82 -4.30 -0.53
CA ARG A 152 18.19 -3.86 -0.27
C ARG A 152 18.26 -2.48 0.39
N ARG A 153 17.23 -1.65 0.19
CA ARG A 153 17.15 -0.28 0.76
C ARG A 153 16.78 -0.29 2.24
N PHE A 154 16.25 -1.40 2.75
CA PHE A 154 15.88 -1.60 4.16
C PHE A 154 16.93 -2.41 4.93
N ARG A 155 18.11 -2.66 4.33
CA ARG A 155 19.24 -3.30 5.04
C ARG A 155 19.60 -2.47 6.27
N GLY A 156 19.52 -3.08 7.44
CA GLY A 156 19.73 -2.40 8.73
C GLY A 156 18.46 -2.11 9.51
N ILE A 157 17.27 -2.38 8.94
CA ILE A 157 15.97 -2.33 9.63
C ILE A 157 15.31 -3.72 9.54
N PRO A 158 15.72 -4.70 10.38
CA PRO A 158 15.38 -6.11 10.18
C PRO A 158 13.88 -6.39 10.10
N GLN A 159 13.06 -5.67 10.86
CA GLN A 159 11.62 -5.86 10.88
C GLN A 159 10.96 -5.43 9.55
N GLU A 160 11.39 -4.32 8.97
CA GLU A 160 10.85 -3.82 7.70
C GLU A 160 11.33 -4.65 6.53
N GLU A 161 12.61 -5.04 6.54
CA GLU A 161 13.17 -5.96 5.54
C GLU A 161 12.42 -7.29 5.54
N ALA A 162 12.15 -7.87 6.72
CA ALA A 162 11.43 -9.13 6.84
C ALA A 162 9.98 -9.02 6.31
N ARG A 163 9.29 -7.90 6.59
CA ARG A 163 7.93 -7.65 6.06
C ARG A 163 7.92 -7.62 4.53
N LEU A 164 8.85 -6.89 3.92
CA LEU A 164 8.93 -6.78 2.46
C LEU A 164 9.32 -8.11 1.80
N ARG A 165 10.26 -8.86 2.40
CA ARG A 165 10.62 -10.21 1.93
C ARG A 165 9.43 -11.16 1.97
N ARG A 166 8.67 -11.16 3.08
CA ARG A 166 7.44 -11.94 3.20
C ARG A 166 6.46 -11.54 2.09
N ARG A 167 6.23 -10.24 1.91
CA ARG A 167 5.29 -9.73 0.89
C ARG A 167 5.69 -10.07 -0.54
N LEU A 168 6.99 -10.10 -0.85
CA LEU A 168 7.49 -10.55 -2.17
C LEU A 168 7.18 -12.02 -2.46
N ALA A 169 7.24 -12.87 -1.44
CA ALA A 169 6.99 -14.30 -1.57
C ALA A 169 5.50 -14.66 -1.64
N GLU A 170 4.63 -13.85 -1.03
CA GLU A 170 3.19 -14.07 -1.02
C GLU A 170 2.53 -13.78 -2.38
N PRO A 171 1.39 -14.42 -2.72
CA PRO A 171 0.59 -14.04 -3.88
C PRO A 171 0.12 -12.57 -3.83
N THR A 172 -0.24 -12.04 -4.99
CA THR A 172 -0.73 -10.69 -5.24
C THR A 172 -2.25 -10.67 -5.45
N LEU A 173 -2.85 -9.47 -5.48
CA LEU A 173 -4.24 -9.27 -5.91
C LEU A 173 -4.48 -9.82 -7.32
N TRP A 174 -3.50 -9.65 -8.22
CA TRP A 174 -3.54 -10.18 -9.56
C TRP A 174 -3.63 -11.71 -9.56
N ASP A 175 -2.80 -12.39 -8.76
CA ASP A 175 -2.83 -13.85 -8.61
C ASP A 175 -4.20 -14.32 -8.07
N GLY A 176 -4.78 -13.56 -7.13
CA GLY A 176 -6.11 -13.81 -6.61
C GLY A 176 -7.20 -13.74 -7.69
N PHE A 177 -7.17 -12.69 -8.52
CA PHE A 177 -8.13 -12.52 -9.62
C PHE A 177 -7.97 -13.57 -10.71
N VAL A 178 -6.73 -13.89 -11.10
CA VAL A 178 -6.45 -14.97 -12.06
C VAL A 178 -6.94 -16.33 -11.53
N SER A 179 -6.78 -16.59 -10.23
CA SER A 179 -7.32 -17.81 -9.60
C SER A 179 -8.85 -17.88 -9.64
N LEU A 180 -9.56 -16.75 -9.55
CA LEU A 180 -11.02 -16.73 -9.70
C LEU A 180 -11.46 -17.07 -11.12
N LEU A 181 -10.73 -16.60 -12.13
CA LEU A 181 -11.00 -16.94 -13.52
C LEU A 181 -10.78 -18.44 -13.78
N ASP A 182 -9.67 -19.00 -13.30
CA ASP A 182 -9.39 -20.44 -13.37
C ASP A 182 -10.51 -21.27 -12.73
N LYS A 183 -10.92 -20.91 -11.51
CA LYS A 183 -12.03 -21.58 -10.79
C LYS A 183 -13.39 -21.44 -11.49
N ALA A 184 -13.59 -20.39 -12.27
CA ALA A 184 -14.79 -20.22 -13.09
C ALA A 184 -14.75 -21.02 -14.41
N GLY A 185 -13.67 -21.76 -14.65
CA GLY A 185 -13.51 -22.65 -15.81
C GLY A 185 -12.85 -22.00 -17.02
N PHE A 186 -12.18 -20.85 -16.84
CA PHE A 186 -11.41 -20.21 -17.90
C PHE A 186 -9.98 -20.72 -17.95
N GLU A 187 -9.43 -20.81 -19.15
CA GLU A 187 -7.97 -20.95 -19.32
C GLU A 187 -7.30 -19.60 -19.00
N VAL A 188 -6.19 -19.63 -18.26
CA VAL A 188 -5.53 -18.40 -17.76
C VAL A 188 -3.99 -18.47 -17.73
N CYS A 189 -3.41 -19.56 -18.23
CA CYS A 189 -1.96 -19.80 -18.17
C CYS A 189 -1.21 -18.77 -19.02
N THR A 190 -1.76 -18.41 -20.18
CA THR A 190 -1.18 -17.42 -21.10
C THR A 190 -1.93 -16.10 -21.09
N ALA A 191 -1.27 -15.03 -21.54
CA ALA A 191 -1.92 -13.72 -21.67
C ALA A 191 -3.10 -13.77 -22.66
N GLU A 192 -2.98 -14.50 -23.77
CA GLU A 192 -4.04 -14.61 -24.77
C GLU A 192 -5.25 -15.41 -24.28
N GLU A 193 -5.03 -16.47 -23.50
CA GLU A 193 -6.11 -17.17 -22.78
C GLU A 193 -6.83 -16.21 -21.82
N ARG A 194 -6.07 -15.46 -21.02
CA ARG A 194 -6.62 -14.45 -20.11
C ARG A 194 -7.40 -13.36 -20.85
N PHE A 195 -6.88 -12.82 -21.95
CA PHE A 195 -7.62 -11.87 -22.79
C PHE A 195 -8.92 -12.46 -23.34
N SER A 196 -8.91 -13.74 -23.70
CA SER A 196 -10.12 -14.44 -24.15
C SER A 196 -11.15 -14.56 -23.04
N ALA A 197 -10.72 -14.90 -21.82
CA ALA A 197 -11.56 -14.90 -20.63
C ALA A 197 -12.16 -13.51 -20.36
N TYR A 198 -11.33 -12.45 -20.37
CA TYR A 198 -11.75 -11.07 -20.14
C TYR A 198 -12.82 -10.63 -21.14
N LYS A 199 -12.63 -10.94 -22.43
CA LYS A 199 -13.61 -10.64 -23.47
C LYS A 199 -14.95 -11.30 -23.17
N LEU A 200 -14.95 -12.57 -22.79
CA LEU A 200 -16.20 -13.28 -22.50
C LEU A 200 -16.91 -12.68 -21.28
N ILE A 201 -16.21 -12.47 -20.17
CA ILE A 201 -16.82 -11.90 -18.95
C ILE A 201 -17.32 -10.46 -19.17
N SER A 202 -16.67 -9.70 -20.06
CA SER A 202 -17.08 -8.33 -20.41
C SER A 202 -18.32 -8.28 -21.30
N ALA A 203 -18.52 -9.32 -22.13
CA ALA A 203 -19.63 -9.42 -23.08
C ALA A 203 -20.89 -10.00 -22.43
N ASP A 204 -20.75 -11.01 -21.57
CA ASP A 204 -21.86 -11.64 -20.84
C ASP A 204 -21.86 -11.22 -19.36
N ARG A 205 -22.25 -9.96 -19.13
CA ARG A 205 -22.25 -9.35 -17.78
C ARG A 205 -23.35 -9.89 -16.88
N GLU A 206 -24.40 -10.48 -17.42
CA GLU A 206 -25.44 -11.10 -16.60
C GLU A 206 -24.87 -12.35 -15.91
N ARG A 207 -24.19 -13.20 -16.68
CA ARG A 207 -23.60 -14.43 -16.15
C ARG A 207 -22.34 -14.19 -15.33
N TYR A 208 -21.49 -13.26 -15.74
CA TYR A 208 -20.16 -13.05 -15.15
C TYR A 208 -20.00 -11.73 -14.40
N SER A 209 -21.10 -11.09 -14.00
CA SER A 209 -21.13 -9.82 -13.26
C SER A 209 -20.09 -9.74 -12.14
N ALA A 210 -19.99 -10.76 -11.30
CA ALA A 210 -19.08 -10.75 -10.15
C ALA A 210 -17.59 -10.71 -10.56
N LEU A 211 -17.20 -11.41 -11.63
CA LEU A 211 -15.83 -11.41 -12.15
C LEU A 211 -15.52 -10.09 -12.86
N TRP A 212 -16.49 -9.58 -13.63
CA TRP A 212 -16.35 -8.29 -14.30
C TRP A 212 -16.25 -7.13 -13.29
N ASP A 213 -17.09 -7.11 -12.26
CA ASP A 213 -17.05 -6.10 -11.20
C ASP A 213 -15.69 -6.10 -10.46
N LEU A 214 -15.08 -7.27 -10.26
CA LEU A 214 -13.74 -7.37 -9.67
C LEU A 214 -12.66 -6.87 -10.63
N ALA A 215 -12.77 -7.16 -11.93
CA ALA A 215 -11.85 -6.62 -12.94
C ALA A 215 -11.90 -5.08 -12.96
N GLU A 216 -13.11 -4.49 -12.93
CA GLU A 216 -13.28 -3.04 -12.85
C GLU A 216 -12.76 -2.48 -11.53
N ALA A 217 -12.97 -3.18 -10.41
CA ALA A 217 -12.46 -2.75 -9.12
C ALA A 217 -10.92 -2.73 -9.08
N LEU A 218 -10.26 -3.75 -9.64
CA LEU A 218 -8.81 -3.73 -9.81
C LEU A 218 -8.34 -2.56 -10.68
N LEU A 219 -9.04 -2.28 -11.78
CA LEU A 219 -8.70 -1.15 -12.63
C LEU A 219 -8.87 0.20 -11.90
N GLU A 220 -9.92 0.36 -11.09
CA GLU A 220 -10.15 1.56 -10.27
C GLU A 220 -9.02 1.76 -9.24
N HIS A 221 -8.59 0.68 -8.58
CA HIS A 221 -7.41 0.69 -7.68
C HIS A 221 -6.17 1.20 -8.41
N ASP A 222 -5.84 0.63 -9.58
CA ASP A 222 -4.68 1.05 -10.37
C ASP A 222 -4.76 2.51 -10.83
N GLN A 223 -5.95 2.95 -11.27
CA GLN A 223 -6.21 4.34 -11.63
C GLN A 223 -6.01 5.28 -10.45
N ALA A 224 -6.48 4.92 -9.26
CA ALA A 224 -6.36 5.75 -8.06
C ALA A 224 -4.88 5.94 -7.66
N TRP A 225 -4.05 4.91 -7.79
CA TRP A 225 -2.61 5.02 -7.56
C TRP A 225 -1.89 5.85 -8.61
N ALA A 226 -2.27 5.75 -9.88
CA ALA A 226 -1.74 6.64 -10.92
C ALA A 226 -2.05 8.11 -10.61
N LEU A 227 -3.29 8.41 -10.17
CA LEU A 227 -3.69 9.75 -9.73
C LEU A 227 -2.89 10.22 -8.52
N TRP A 228 -2.72 9.37 -7.51
CA TRP A 228 -1.94 9.70 -6.33
C TRP A 228 -0.47 9.98 -6.67
N ARG A 229 0.17 9.13 -7.48
CA ARG A 229 1.55 9.32 -7.94
C ARG A 229 1.70 10.63 -8.71
N GLY A 230 0.75 10.94 -9.60
CA GLY A 230 0.72 12.19 -10.35
C GLY A 230 0.60 13.42 -9.45
N ARG A 231 -0.34 13.40 -8.49
CA ARG A 231 -0.50 14.51 -7.53
C ARG A 231 0.72 14.67 -6.63
N HIS A 232 1.31 13.57 -6.17
CA HIS A 232 2.54 13.57 -5.39
C HIS A 232 3.72 14.17 -6.16
N VAL A 233 3.91 13.82 -7.45
CA VAL A 233 4.93 14.44 -8.30
C VAL A 233 4.77 15.96 -8.35
N LEU A 234 3.55 16.45 -8.63
CA LEU A 234 3.28 17.89 -8.74
C LEU A 234 3.50 18.61 -7.41
N MET A 235 3.09 18.01 -6.29
CA MET A 235 3.32 18.55 -4.95
C MET A 235 4.82 18.67 -4.67
N VAL A 236 5.61 17.63 -4.95
CA VAL A 236 7.07 17.68 -4.76
C VAL A 236 7.70 18.73 -5.66
N GLU A 237 7.30 18.83 -6.93
CA GLU A 237 7.79 19.88 -7.85
C GLU A 237 7.47 21.28 -7.36
N ARG A 238 6.27 21.48 -6.81
CA ARG A 238 5.86 22.75 -6.22
C ARG A 238 6.74 23.12 -5.02
N GLN A 239 7.13 22.17 -4.18
CA GLN A 239 7.90 22.44 -2.96
C GLN A 239 9.42 22.54 -3.18
N ILE A 240 10.01 21.72 -4.05
CA ILE A 240 11.47 21.67 -4.20
C ILE A 240 11.97 21.87 -5.63
N GLY A 241 11.09 22.06 -6.61
CA GLY A 241 11.45 22.13 -8.02
C GLY A 241 12.14 20.85 -8.48
N THR A 242 13.30 20.97 -9.13
CA THR A 242 14.10 19.83 -9.63
C THR A 242 15.23 19.41 -8.67
N LYS A 243 15.25 19.93 -7.44
CA LYS A 243 16.29 19.58 -6.45
C LYS A 243 16.25 18.06 -6.16
N PRO A 244 17.41 17.43 -5.89
CA PRO A 244 17.46 16.05 -5.43
C PRO A 244 16.61 15.84 -4.17
N GLY A 245 16.07 14.62 -4.02
CA GLY A 245 15.33 14.23 -2.82
C GLY A 245 16.27 13.96 -1.64
N THR A 246 15.77 14.11 -0.41
CA THR A 246 16.52 13.80 0.82
C THR A 246 16.95 12.34 0.91
N GLY A 247 16.19 11.43 0.29
CA GLY A 247 16.51 9.99 0.20
C GLY A 247 17.51 9.61 -0.90
N GLY A 248 18.23 10.56 -1.51
CA GLY A 248 19.29 10.28 -2.50
C GLY A 248 18.80 9.94 -3.91
N SER A 249 17.50 10.08 -4.21
CA SER A 249 17.00 9.94 -5.58
C SER A 249 17.26 11.22 -6.40
N SER A 250 17.17 11.10 -7.72
CA SER A 250 17.19 12.24 -8.66
C SER A 250 15.94 13.16 -8.55
N GLY A 251 15.22 13.09 -7.42
CA GLY A 251 14.06 13.90 -7.09
C GLY A 251 12.88 13.60 -8.00
N THR A 252 12.40 14.64 -8.68
CA THR A 252 11.17 14.62 -9.47
C THR A 252 11.29 13.77 -10.73
N SER A 253 12.48 13.66 -11.33
CA SER A 253 12.72 12.77 -12.47
C SER A 253 12.47 11.29 -12.13
N TYR A 254 12.92 10.84 -10.96
CA TYR A 254 12.62 9.50 -10.46
C TYR A 254 11.10 9.33 -10.27
N LEU A 255 10.44 10.30 -9.60
CA LEU A 255 9.01 10.19 -9.32
C LEU A 255 8.18 10.16 -10.62
N ARG A 256 8.55 10.95 -11.63
CA ARG A 256 7.96 10.92 -12.97
C ARG A 256 8.11 9.55 -13.64
N SER A 257 9.29 8.92 -13.55
CA SER A 257 9.50 7.57 -14.12
C SER A 257 8.59 6.50 -13.50
N ARG A 258 8.06 6.76 -12.30
CA ARG A 258 7.16 5.85 -11.58
C ARG A 258 5.68 6.16 -11.83
N ALA A 259 5.34 7.33 -12.37
CA ALA A 259 3.96 7.78 -12.53
C ALA A 259 3.18 6.92 -13.52
N ASP A 260 3.86 6.38 -14.54
CA ASP A 260 3.26 5.57 -15.61
C ASP A 260 3.19 4.07 -15.27
N LEU A 261 3.62 3.66 -14.08
CA LEU A 261 3.55 2.26 -13.69
C LEU A 261 2.10 1.82 -13.47
N GLN A 262 1.77 0.67 -14.05
CA GLN A 262 0.48 0.01 -13.92
C GLN A 262 0.63 -1.30 -13.14
N PHE A 263 -0.29 -1.54 -12.21
CA PHE A 263 -0.41 -2.83 -11.55
C PHE A 263 -1.00 -3.89 -12.48
N TYR A 264 -2.00 -3.51 -13.30
CA TYR A 264 -2.79 -4.47 -14.09
C TYR A 264 -2.80 -4.11 -15.59
N PRO A 265 -1.63 -4.13 -16.26
CA PRO A 265 -1.49 -3.66 -17.65
C PRO A 265 -2.42 -4.38 -18.64
N GLU A 266 -2.73 -5.66 -18.40
CA GLU A 266 -3.63 -6.43 -19.26
C GLU A 266 -5.07 -5.88 -19.24
N LEU A 267 -5.57 -5.45 -18.07
CA LEU A 267 -6.92 -4.89 -17.96
C LEU A 267 -7.03 -3.53 -18.67
N TRP A 268 -5.96 -2.72 -18.66
CA TRP A 268 -5.90 -1.51 -19.47
C TRP A 268 -5.90 -1.82 -20.96
N GLN A 269 -5.05 -2.75 -21.41
CA GLN A 269 -4.94 -3.16 -22.81
C GLN A 269 -6.22 -3.79 -23.36
N LEU A 270 -7.03 -4.42 -22.51
CA LEU A 270 -8.32 -5.00 -22.90
C LEU A 270 -9.21 -3.99 -23.61
N ARG A 271 -9.16 -2.70 -23.25
CA ARG A 271 -10.00 -1.65 -23.83
C ARG A 271 -9.78 -1.45 -25.33
N THR A 272 -8.60 -1.80 -25.83
CA THR A 272 -8.26 -1.75 -27.26
C THR A 272 -8.68 -3.03 -28.00
N ARG A 273 -9.04 -4.09 -27.27
CA ARG A 273 -9.33 -5.42 -27.80
C ARG A 273 -10.81 -5.83 -27.71
N ILE A 274 -11.67 -5.00 -27.11
CA ILE A 274 -13.13 -5.17 -27.02
C ILE A 274 -13.86 -4.44 -28.14
#